data_AF-A0A1A8FHD6-F1
#
_entry.id   AF-A0A1A8FHD6-F1
#
_cell.length_a   1.000
_cell.length_b   1.000
_cell.length_c   1.000
_cell.angle_alpha   90.00
_cell.angle_beta   90.00
_cell.angle_gamma   90.00
#
_symmetry.space_group_name_H-M   'P 1'
#
loop_
_entity.id
_entity.type
_entity.pdbx_description
1 polymer ?
#
loop_
_entity_poly.entity_id
_entity_poly.type
_entity_poly.pdbx_seq_one_letter_code
_entity_poly.pdbx_strand_id
1 'polypeptide(L)'
;MTIHAEGLVAIVLFYVLILFVGIWAAWKNKNSGVGDGGERSESIMVGGRDIGLFVGGFTMTATWVGGGYINGTAEYVYLPEYGLAWAQAPFGYALSLVVGGLFFAKPMRSRGYVTMLDPFQQLY
;
A
#
# COMPACT_ATOMS: atom_id res chain seq x y z
N MET A 1 3.08 -33.17 13.18
CA MET A 1 3.26 -31.73 12.88
C MET A 1 4.02 -31.10 14.04
N THR A 2 5.29 -30.76 13.84
CA THR A 2 6.09 -30.02 14.82
C THR A 2 5.84 -28.53 14.59
N ILE A 3 5.18 -27.87 15.53
CA ILE A 3 5.01 -26.42 15.47
C ILE A 3 6.37 -25.78 15.76
N HIS A 4 6.87 -24.99 14.81
CA HIS A 4 8.03 -24.14 14.98
C HIS A 4 7.68 -23.00 15.95
N ALA A 5 7.94 -23.23 17.24
CA ALA A 5 7.59 -22.29 18.29
C ALA A 5 8.25 -20.92 18.06
N GLU A 6 9.49 -20.91 17.57
CA GLU A 6 10.24 -19.72 17.19
C GLU A 6 9.55 -18.89 16.11
N GLY A 7 9.04 -19.54 15.05
CA GLY A 7 8.34 -18.86 13.96
C GLY A 7 6.99 -18.31 14.40
N LEU A 8 6.26 -19.08 15.22
CA LEU A 8 4.99 -18.64 15.79
C LEU A 8 5.17 -17.40 16.67
N VAL A 9 6.16 -17.39 17.55
CA VAL A 9 6.48 -16.24 18.40
C VAL A 9 6.82 -15.01 17.56
N ALA A 10 7.64 -15.16 16.51
CA ALA A 10 7.99 -14.06 15.61
C ALA A 10 6.76 -13.46 14.92
N ILE A 11 5.85 -14.30 14.42
CA ILE A 11 4.60 -13.85 13.77
C ILE A 11 3.70 -13.11 14.76
N VAL A 12 3.52 -13.64 15.97
CA VAL A 12 2.70 -13.00 17.00
C VAL A 12 3.26 -11.62 17.36
N LEU A 13 4.57 -11.52 17.60
CA LEU A 13 5.23 -10.24 17.90
C LEU A 13 5.06 -9.23 16.76
N PHE A 14 5.23 -9.68 15.51
CA PHE A 14 5.07 -8.83 14.34
C PHE A 14 3.65 -8.25 14.24
N TYR A 15 2.61 -9.07 14.43
CA TYR A 15 1.23 -8.58 14.41
C TYR A 15 0.89 -7.66 15.59
N VAL A 16 1.43 -7.94 16.78
CA VAL A 16 1.27 -7.04 17.94
C VAL A 16 1.89 -5.67 17.65
N LEU A 17 3.06 -5.62 17.01
CA LEU A 17 3.69 -4.35 16.61
C LEU A 17 2.85 -3.59 15.58
N ILE A 18 2.33 -4.26 14.55
CA ILE A 18 1.44 -3.63 13.55
C ILE A 18 0.20 -3.07 14.23
N LEU A 19 -0.44 -3.86 15.09
CA LEU A 19 -1.63 -3.45 15.83
C LEU A 19 -1.34 -2.25 16.73
N PHE A 20 -0.22 -2.27 17.45
CA PHE A 20 0.21 -1.17 18.29
C PHE A 20 0.39 0.13 17.49
N VAL A 21 1.08 0.06 16.35
CA VAL A 21 1.26 1.23 15.45
C VAL A 21 -0.10 1.74 14.95
N GLY A 22 -1.01 0.85 14.57
CA GLY A 22 -2.36 1.20 14.13
C GLY A 22 -3.19 1.90 15.21
N ILE A 23 -3.18 1.37 16.44
CA ILE A 23 -3.87 1.97 17.59
C ILE A 23 -3.26 3.34 17.92
N TRP A 24 -1.92 3.43 17.96
CA TRP A 24 -1.22 4.68 18.23
C TRP A 24 -1.56 5.75 17.19
N ALA A 25 -1.55 5.40 15.90
CA ALA A 25 -1.93 6.31 14.82
C ALA A 25 -3.40 6.76 14.92
N ALA A 26 -4.31 5.84 15.25
CA ALA A 26 -5.73 6.15 15.44
C ALA A 26 -5.97 7.12 16.61
N TRP A 27 -5.28 6.93 17.74
CA TRP A 27 -5.36 7.84 18.89
C TRP A 27 -4.77 9.21 18.58
N LYS A 28 -3.62 9.26 17.90
CA LYS A 28 -3.02 10.52 17.46
C LYS A 28 -4.00 11.31 16.58
N ASN A 29 -4.66 10.65 15.62
CA ASN A 29 -5.61 11.32 14.73
C ASN A 29 -6.88 11.80 15.44
N LYS A 30 -7.31 11.11 16.50
CA LYS A 30 -8.45 11.52 17.35
C LYS A 30 -8.14 12.77 18.19
N ASN A 31 -6.91 12.91 18.68
CA ASN A 31 -6.49 14.04 19.51
C ASN A 31 -6.14 15.31 18.70
N SER A 32 -5.92 15.21 17.40
CA SER A 32 -5.57 16.35 16.54
C SER A 32 -6.75 17.26 16.16
N GLY A 33 -7.96 17.01 16.65
CA GLY A 33 -9.09 17.94 16.53
C GLY A 33 -9.58 18.19 15.10
N VAL A 34 -9.46 17.22 14.18
CA VAL A 34 -9.98 17.32 12.81
C VAL A 34 -11.49 17.54 12.86
N GLY A 35 -11.89 18.79 12.63
CA GLY A 35 -13.27 19.26 12.60
C GLY A 35 -13.99 18.78 11.35
N ASP A 36 -15.30 18.61 11.51
CA ASP A 36 -16.30 18.30 10.49
C ASP A 36 -16.18 16.96 9.74
N GLY A 37 -17.34 16.31 9.52
CA GLY A 37 -17.43 14.93 9.05
C GLY A 37 -16.83 14.69 7.66
N GLY A 38 -16.80 15.73 6.81
CA GLY A 38 -16.24 15.68 5.46
C GLY A 38 -14.70 15.66 5.42
N GLU A 39 -14.04 16.60 6.11
CA GLU A 39 -12.56 16.68 6.15
C GLU A 39 -11.95 15.47 6.87
N ARG A 40 -12.68 14.90 7.84
CA ARG A 40 -12.25 13.68 8.53
C ARG A 40 -12.22 12.46 7.61
N SER A 41 -13.22 12.30 6.74
CA SER A 41 -13.25 11.18 5.81
C SER A 41 -12.13 11.30 4.76
N GLU A 42 -11.91 12.50 4.23
CA GLU A 42 -10.84 12.75 3.26
C GLU A 42 -9.45 12.54 3.89
N SER A 43 -9.19 13.10 5.08
CA SER A 43 -7.91 12.93 5.77
C SER A 43 -7.60 11.47 6.11
N ILE A 44 -8.61 10.66 6.41
CA ILE A 44 -8.45 9.21 6.63
C ILE A 44 -8.17 8.48 5.30
N MET A 45 -8.87 8.84 4.22
CA MET A 45 -8.80 8.13 2.94
C MET A 45 -7.54 8.46 2.13
N VAL A 46 -7.13 9.73 2.08
CA VAL A 46 -5.98 10.19 1.28
C VAL A 46 -4.81 10.71 2.12
N GLY A 47 -4.86 10.52 3.45
CA GLY A 47 -3.77 10.90 4.36
C GLY A 47 -3.47 12.40 4.34
N GLY A 48 -4.48 13.25 4.11
CA GLY A 48 -4.32 14.70 3.99
C GLY A 48 -3.47 15.14 2.78
N ARG A 49 -3.17 14.24 1.84
CA ARG A 49 -2.35 14.50 0.64
C ARG A 49 -0.92 15.00 0.91
N ASP A 50 -0.42 14.81 2.14
CA ASP A 50 0.89 15.29 2.61
C ASP A 50 1.88 14.15 2.88
N ILE A 51 1.71 13.01 2.21
CA ILE A 51 2.65 11.90 2.33
C ILE A 51 3.98 12.26 1.65
N GLY A 52 5.07 12.24 2.42
CA GLY A 52 6.41 12.46 1.90
C GLY A 52 6.85 11.35 0.94
N LEU A 53 7.74 11.66 0.00
CA LEU A 53 8.19 10.74 -1.06
C LEU A 53 8.75 9.42 -0.51
N PHE A 54 9.50 9.47 0.60
CA PHE A 54 10.09 8.29 1.23
C PHE A 54 9.02 7.32 1.74
N VAL A 55 8.11 7.81 2.60
CA VAL A 55 7.01 7.02 3.15
C VAL A 55 6.05 6.55 2.05
N GLY A 56 5.78 7.43 1.07
CA GLY A 56 5.00 7.11 -0.11
C GLY A 56 5.61 5.98 -0.93
N GLY A 57 6.94 5.98 -1.14
CA GLY A 57 7.65 4.90 -1.83
C GLY A 57 7.46 3.55 -1.15
N PHE A 58 7.74 3.45 0.16
CA PHE A 58 7.54 2.20 0.90
C PHE A 58 6.08 1.75 0.91
N THR A 59 5.13 2.67 1.07
CA THR A 59 3.70 2.38 1.08
C THR A 59 3.26 1.80 -0.27
N MET A 60 3.66 2.44 -1.38
CA MET A 60 3.33 1.96 -2.72
C MET A 60 3.97 0.61 -3.04
N THR A 61 5.20 0.36 -2.60
CA THR A 61 5.86 -0.95 -2.72
C THR A 61 5.13 -2.04 -1.92
N ALA A 62 4.73 -1.74 -0.69
CA ALA A 62 4.02 -2.69 0.17
C ALA A 62 2.69 -3.18 -0.43
N THR A 63 2.04 -2.38 -1.29
CA THR A 63 0.78 -2.75 -1.96
C THR A 63 0.91 -3.95 -2.90
N TRP A 64 2.04 -4.14 -3.57
CA TRP A 64 2.23 -5.20 -4.57
C TRP A 64 3.26 -6.27 -4.18
N VAL A 65 4.14 -6.00 -3.20
CA VAL A 65 5.03 -7.02 -2.62
C VAL A 65 4.26 -7.83 -1.57
N GLY A 66 3.30 -8.63 -2.04
CA GLY A 66 2.48 -9.52 -1.22
C GLY A 66 2.94 -10.99 -1.27
N GLY A 67 2.24 -11.85 -0.53
CA GLY A 67 2.55 -13.29 -0.49
C GLY A 67 2.50 -13.97 -1.86
N GLY A 68 1.55 -13.59 -2.72
CA GLY A 68 1.48 -14.11 -4.09
C GLY A 68 2.68 -13.71 -4.96
N TYR A 69 3.13 -12.46 -4.85
CA TYR A 69 4.32 -11.98 -5.54
C TYR A 69 5.57 -12.75 -5.08
N ILE A 70 5.76 -12.92 -3.77
CA ILE A 70 6.93 -13.59 -3.19
C ILE A 70 6.94 -15.06 -3.58
N ASN A 71 5.84 -15.78 -3.34
CA ASN A 71 5.75 -17.22 -3.61
C ASN A 71 5.83 -17.52 -5.10
N GLY A 72 5.10 -16.77 -5.94
CA GLY A 72 5.13 -16.95 -7.38
C GLY A 72 6.51 -16.66 -7.97
N THR A 73 7.16 -15.58 -7.54
CA THR A 73 8.53 -15.27 -7.99
C THR A 73 9.52 -16.35 -7.54
N ALA A 74 9.42 -16.84 -6.31
CA ALA A 74 10.27 -17.93 -5.83
C ALA A 74 10.08 -19.22 -6.65
N GLU A 75 8.84 -19.58 -6.98
CA GLU A 75 8.51 -20.74 -7.81
C GLU A 75 9.09 -20.61 -9.23
N TYR A 76 8.81 -19.51 -9.92
CA TYR A 76 9.31 -19.27 -11.28
C TYR A 76 10.84 -19.10 -11.36
N VAL A 77 11.52 -18.72 -10.28
CA VAL A 77 12.98 -18.69 -10.27
C VAL A 77 13.57 -20.06 -9.97
N TYR A 78 12.87 -20.90 -9.20
CA TYR A 78 13.32 -22.23 -8.80
C TYR A 78 13.17 -23.29 -9.91
N LEU A 79 12.09 -23.22 -10.69
CA LEU A 79 11.78 -24.23 -11.70
C LEU A 79 12.83 -24.25 -12.84
N PRO A 80 13.32 -25.43 -13.28
CA PRO A 80 14.38 -25.53 -14.31
C PRO A 80 14.00 -24.97 -15.69
N GLU A 81 12.71 -24.96 -16.01
CA GLU A 81 12.17 -24.40 -17.27
C GLU A 81 12.11 -22.87 -17.26
N TYR A 82 12.23 -22.29 -16.06
CA TYR A 82 12.19 -20.86 -15.81
C TYR A 82 13.53 -20.43 -15.17
N GLY A 83 13.60 -19.22 -14.62
CA GLY A 83 14.83 -18.66 -14.11
C GLY A 83 14.73 -17.17 -13.81
N LEU A 84 15.86 -16.53 -13.50
CA LEU A 84 15.89 -15.15 -12.99
C LEU A 84 15.21 -14.13 -13.93
N ALA A 85 15.20 -14.38 -15.24
CA ALA A 85 14.51 -13.55 -16.22
C ALA A 85 12.99 -13.42 -15.96
N TRP A 86 12.39 -14.37 -15.25
CA TRP A 86 10.96 -14.39 -14.92
C TRP A 86 10.61 -13.57 -13.67
N ALA A 87 11.61 -13.10 -12.90
CA ALA A 87 11.43 -12.15 -11.81
C ALA A 87 11.27 -10.69 -12.30
N GLN A 88 10.55 -10.48 -13.41
CA GLN A 88 10.40 -9.18 -14.07
C GLN A 88 9.29 -8.30 -13.49
N ALA A 89 8.43 -8.86 -12.64
CA ALA A 89 7.26 -8.18 -12.08
C ALA A 89 7.57 -6.80 -11.45
N PRO A 90 8.69 -6.56 -10.72
CA PRO A 90 9.04 -5.23 -10.21
C PRO A 90 9.15 -4.16 -11.28
N PHE A 91 9.73 -4.50 -12.44
CA PHE A 91 9.91 -3.55 -13.53
C PHE A 91 8.57 -3.19 -14.17
N GLY A 92 7.69 -4.18 -14.33
CA GLY A 92 6.31 -3.96 -14.79
C GLY A 92 5.54 -3.05 -13.85
N TYR A 93 5.58 -3.31 -12.54
CA TYR A 93 4.93 -2.46 -11.54
C TYR A 93 5.52 -1.04 -11.53
N ALA A 94 6.85 -0.91 -11.50
CA ALA A 94 7.51 0.39 -11.52
C ALA A 94 7.14 1.21 -12.77
N LEU A 95 7.15 0.60 -13.95
CA LEU A 95 6.75 1.28 -15.18
C LEU A 95 5.28 1.69 -15.15
N SER A 96 4.39 0.80 -14.68
CA SER A 96 2.97 1.11 -14.55
C SER A 96 2.72 2.27 -13.58
N LEU A 97 3.50 2.38 -12.50
CA LEU A 97 3.42 3.48 -11.53
C LEU A 97 3.91 4.79 -12.12
N VAL A 98 5.00 4.77 -12.90
CA VAL A 98 5.50 5.97 -13.59
C VAL A 98 4.46 6.47 -14.59
N VAL A 99 3.95 5.58 -15.45
CA VAL A 99 2.92 5.93 -16.44
C VAL A 99 1.65 6.41 -15.74
N GLY A 100 1.15 5.65 -14.77
CA GLY A 100 -0.05 6.03 -14.01
C GLY A 100 0.10 7.36 -13.28
N GLY A 101 1.26 7.60 -12.67
CA GLY A 101 1.58 8.86 -11.99
C GLY A 101 1.60 10.05 -12.95
N LEU A 102 2.22 9.91 -14.12
CA LEU A 102 2.32 10.99 -15.12
C LEU A 102 0.95 11.40 -15.66
N PHE A 103 0.08 10.45 -15.96
CA PHE A 103 -1.22 10.74 -16.58
C PHE A 103 -2.33 11.06 -15.57
N PHE A 104 -2.37 10.37 -14.42
CA PHE A 104 -3.53 10.42 -13.52
C PHE A 104 -3.27 11.19 -12.23
N ALA A 105 -2.03 11.30 -11.73
CA ALA A 105 -1.80 11.92 -10.40
C ALA A 105 -2.20 13.40 -10.35
N LYS A 106 -1.82 14.19 -11.37
CA LYS A 106 -2.15 15.62 -11.41
C LYS A 106 -3.66 15.87 -11.54
N PRO A 107 -4.40 15.25 -12.49
CA PRO A 107 -5.85 15.41 -12.57
C PRO A 107 -6.59 14.98 -11.31
N MET A 108 -6.21 13.84 -10.71
CA MET A 108 -6.81 13.34 -9.47
C MET A 108 -6.62 14.33 -8.32
N ARG A 109 -5.40 14.87 -8.16
CA ARG A 109 -5.08 15.82 -7.08
C ARG A 109 -5.72 17.19 -7.29
N SER A 110 -5.71 17.72 -8.52
CA SER A 110 -6.25 19.07 -8.80
C SER A 110 -7.76 19.16 -8.69
N ARG A 111 -8.48 18.05 -8.93
CA ARG A 111 -9.95 17.99 -8.83
C ARG A 111 -10.45 17.56 -7.45
N GLY A 112 -9.55 17.32 -6.51
CA GLY A 112 -9.92 16.93 -5.16
C GLY A 112 -10.53 15.54 -5.06
N TYR A 113 -10.29 14.64 -6.02
CA TYR A 113 -10.82 13.28 -5.96
C TYR A 113 -10.20 12.49 -4.80
N VAL A 114 -11.04 11.67 -4.17
CA VAL A 114 -10.75 10.79 -3.05
C VAL A 114 -10.79 9.33 -3.51
N THR A 115 -11.66 8.99 -4.46
CA THR A 115 -11.76 7.64 -5.01
C THR A 115 -11.56 7.62 -6.53
N MET A 116 -11.23 6.44 -7.07
CA MET A 116 -11.17 6.22 -8.52
C MET A 116 -12.54 6.31 -9.21
N LEU A 117 -13.63 6.30 -8.44
CA LEU A 117 -15.00 6.37 -8.94
C LEU A 117 -15.51 7.82 -9.08
N ASP A 118 -14.91 8.77 -8.38
CA ASP A 118 -15.34 10.18 -8.38
C ASP A 118 -15.41 10.81 -9.78
N PRO A 119 -14.47 10.57 -10.72
CA PRO A 119 -14.60 11.09 -12.08
C PRO A 119 -15.84 10.57 -12.81
N PHE A 120 -16.25 9.33 -12.53
CA PHE A 120 -17.40 8.70 -13.16
C PHE A 120 -18.71 9.23 -12.59
N GLN A 121 -18.78 9.46 -11.28
CA GLN A 121 -19.94 10.05 -10.61
C GLN A 121 -20.22 11.50 -11.03
N GLN A 122 -19.23 12.19 -11.60
CA GLN A 122 -19.41 13.55 -12.14
C GLN A 122 -19.86 13.54 -13.59
N LEU A 123 -19.56 12.47 -14.33
CA LEU A 123 -19.92 12.32 -15.73
C LEU A 123 -21.30 11.69 -15.93
N TYR A 124 -21.70 10.81 -15.00
CA TYR A 124 -22.92 9.99 -15.03
C TYR A 124 -23.70 10.16 -13.74
#